data_AF-A0A350QSI7-F1
#
_entry.id   AF-A0A350QSI7-F1
#
_cell.length_a   1.000
_cell.length_b   1.000
_cell.length_c   1.000
_cell.angle_alpha   90.00
_cell.angle_beta   90.00
_cell.angle_gamma   90.00
#
_symmetry.space_group_name_H-M   'P 1'
#
loop_
_entity.id
_entity.type
_entity.pdbx_description
1 polymer ?
#
loop_
_entity_poly.entity_id
_entity_poly.type
_entity_poly.pdbx_seq_one_letter_code
_entity_poly.pdbx_strand_id
1 'polypeptide(L)'
;MVQKTLNLLTAGCVLALAAVSVAHEDDPKATQERTPYDGPSWRSDVDGGLAGGFDFDGIGLLANLTMPELDPGQEGADCWGYVSPSGREYALMTTTGGTSFVEITNPGNPQVIQYIDGPNCLWRDIKVFGTYCYIVSDCGGGIQVVSLQNIDSGSVTLVNTITTGGTSNTHNIAMDPDTGLIARCGGGNNLGLRFYDAAANPVSPPLVGDWTPIYVHDAQLRTFDTGPFAGQTLAYCCGGTGNGSGSTRLAVVNVTNPSSPVLLGEAYYPGSAYCHQGWLSEDGNTFYVNDELYSGQSSTFIFDVSDPTDPSFVT
;
A
#
# COMPACT_ATOMS: atom_id res chain seq x y z
N MET A 1 -18.98 73.44 -17.89
CA MET A 1 -20.13 72.53 -17.63
C MET A 1 -19.66 71.15 -18.06
N VAL A 2 -19.12 70.30 -17.17
CA VAL A 2 -19.83 69.50 -16.15
C VAL A 2 -21.03 68.76 -16.76
N GLN A 3 -20.87 67.46 -17.03
CA GLN A 3 -21.61 66.43 -16.30
C GLN A 3 -20.99 65.04 -16.51
N LYS A 4 -20.80 64.34 -15.39
CA LYS A 4 -20.39 62.94 -15.27
C LYS A 4 -21.48 62.03 -15.85
N THR A 5 -21.08 60.93 -16.48
CA THR A 5 -21.88 59.70 -16.46
C THR A 5 -20.97 58.53 -16.15
N LEU A 6 -21.28 57.91 -15.03
CA LEU A 6 -20.67 56.74 -14.42
C LEU A 6 -21.25 55.51 -15.12
N ASN A 7 -20.42 54.66 -15.73
CA ASN A 7 -20.81 53.29 -16.05
C ASN A 7 -19.92 52.34 -15.25
N LEU A 8 -20.49 51.83 -14.15
CA LEU A 8 -20.06 50.63 -13.45
C LEU A 8 -20.09 49.47 -14.46
N LEU A 9 -18.94 48.86 -14.72
CA LEU A 9 -18.90 47.44 -15.09
C LEU A 9 -18.31 46.69 -13.91
N THR A 10 -19.22 46.06 -13.20
CA THR A 10 -19.04 45.11 -12.10
C THR A 10 -18.01 44.04 -12.49
N ALA A 11 -16.89 44.00 -11.76
CA ALA A 11 -16.05 42.81 -11.69
C ALA A 11 -16.84 41.73 -10.94
N GLY A 12 -17.50 40.85 -11.70
CA GLY A 12 -18.11 39.65 -11.15
C GLY A 12 -17.00 38.68 -10.73
N CYS A 13 -16.59 38.74 -9.46
CA CYS A 13 -15.94 37.60 -8.83
C CYS A 13 -16.96 36.46 -8.78
N VAL A 14 -16.85 35.51 -9.70
CA VAL A 14 -17.46 34.20 -9.51
C VAL A 14 -16.60 33.52 -8.44
N LEU A 15 -17.01 33.65 -7.17
CA LEU A 15 -16.61 32.67 -6.18
C LEU A 15 -17.29 31.36 -6.61
N ALA A 16 -16.50 30.47 -7.21
CA ALA A 16 -16.83 29.07 -7.20
C ALA A 16 -16.77 28.64 -5.72
N LEU A 17 -17.92 28.59 -5.07
CA LEU A 17 -18.06 27.81 -3.83
C LEU A 17 -17.83 26.36 -4.23
N ALA A 18 -16.58 25.90 -4.09
CA ALA A 18 -16.30 24.48 -3.96
C ALA A 18 -17.07 24.02 -2.73
N ALA A 19 -18.17 23.30 -2.95
CA ALA A 19 -18.82 22.54 -1.90
C ALA A 19 -17.81 21.46 -1.49
N VAL A 20 -17.09 21.72 -0.41
CA VAL A 20 -16.23 20.72 0.23
C VAL A 20 -17.18 19.76 0.93
N SER A 21 -17.34 18.56 0.39
CA SER A 21 -17.99 17.46 1.09
C SER A 21 -17.08 17.04 2.24
N VAL A 22 -17.53 17.28 3.47
CA VAL A 22 -16.86 16.85 4.69
C VAL A 22 -17.23 15.39 4.93
N ALA A 23 -16.22 14.50 5.03
CA ALA A 23 -16.44 13.05 5.10
C ALA A 23 -17.17 12.60 6.39
N HIS A 24 -17.12 13.40 7.47
CA HIS A 24 -17.99 13.27 8.64
C HIS A 24 -18.25 14.66 9.25
N GLU A 25 -19.46 14.91 9.79
CA GLU A 25 -19.60 15.97 10.81
C GLU A 25 -18.68 15.56 11.98
N ASP A 26 -17.69 16.42 12.28
CA ASP A 26 -16.65 16.25 13.31
C ASP A 26 -15.37 15.46 12.96
N ASP A 27 -15.02 15.19 11.69
CA ASP A 27 -13.69 14.62 11.38
C ASP A 27 -12.57 15.70 11.48
N PRO A 28 -11.67 15.62 12.47
CA PRO A 28 -10.58 16.59 12.64
C PRO A 28 -9.58 16.53 11.48
N LYS A 29 -9.53 15.42 10.72
CA LYS A 29 -8.53 15.16 9.68
C LYS A 29 -8.69 16.05 8.44
N ALA A 30 -9.87 16.64 8.22
CA ALA A 30 -10.10 17.57 7.11
C ALA A 30 -9.52 18.97 7.35
N THR A 31 -9.22 19.31 8.62
CA THR A 31 -8.70 20.63 9.03
C THR A 31 -7.32 20.59 9.67
N GLN A 32 -6.77 19.40 9.94
CA GLN A 32 -5.44 19.27 10.50
C GLN A 32 -4.40 19.43 9.40
N GLU A 33 -3.66 20.53 9.46
CA GLU A 33 -2.32 20.59 8.90
C GLU A 33 -1.56 19.39 9.48
N ARG A 34 -1.31 18.37 8.65
CA ARG A 34 -0.59 17.17 9.05
C ARG A 34 0.89 17.53 9.17
N THR A 35 1.24 18.34 10.16
CA THR A 35 2.64 18.55 10.50
C THR A 35 3.08 17.31 11.26
N PRO A 36 4.00 16.49 10.70
CA PRO A 36 4.56 15.38 11.45
C PRO A 36 5.11 15.89 12.78
N TYR A 37 4.93 15.11 13.84
CA TYR A 37 5.56 15.44 15.11
C TYR A 37 7.08 15.25 14.98
N ASP A 38 7.81 16.36 14.88
CA ASP A 38 9.27 16.37 14.72
C ASP A 38 10.04 16.28 16.06
N GLY A 39 9.34 15.93 17.14
CA GLY A 39 9.97 15.76 18.46
C GLY A 39 10.65 14.40 18.64
N PRO A 40 11.20 14.15 19.84
CA PRO A 40 11.83 12.88 20.15
C PRO A 40 10.81 11.74 20.16
N SER A 41 11.25 10.56 19.76
CA SER A 41 10.53 9.32 20.00
C SER A 41 10.32 9.05 21.50
N TRP A 42 9.32 8.24 21.81
CA TRP A 42 9.00 7.81 23.17
C TRP A 42 8.94 6.28 23.26
N ARG A 43 9.44 5.72 24.37
CA ARG A 43 9.56 4.28 24.63
C ARG A 43 9.27 3.98 26.10
N SER A 44 8.34 3.06 26.39
CA SER A 44 7.95 2.74 27.76
C SER A 44 9.11 2.28 28.65
N ASP A 45 10.03 1.52 28.09
CA ASP A 45 11.12 0.88 28.84
C ASP A 45 12.36 1.78 29.01
N VAL A 46 12.41 2.91 28.30
CA VAL A 46 13.53 3.86 28.34
C VAL A 46 13.12 5.17 29.01
N ASP A 47 12.00 5.75 28.57
CA ASP A 47 11.59 7.10 28.96
C ASP A 47 10.66 7.09 30.17
N GLY A 48 9.96 5.97 30.41
CA GLY A 48 8.96 5.82 31.47
C GLY A 48 7.74 6.74 31.29
N GLY A 49 6.88 6.76 32.32
CA GLY A 49 5.64 7.57 32.34
C GLY A 49 4.50 6.99 31.50
N LEU A 50 3.28 7.54 31.65
CA LEU A 50 2.19 7.31 30.70
C LEU A 50 2.60 7.93 29.37
N ALA A 51 2.49 7.20 28.26
CA ALA A 51 2.90 7.59 26.91
C ALA A 51 2.51 9.04 26.57
N GLY A 52 3.34 10.04 26.90
CA GLY A 52 2.95 11.45 26.82
C GLY A 52 1.61 11.85 27.47
N GLY A 53 1.03 11.06 28.38
CA GLY A 53 -0.30 11.29 28.97
C GLY A 53 -1.49 10.61 28.29
N PHE A 54 -1.30 9.56 27.48
CA PHE A 54 -2.42 8.74 26.98
C PHE A 54 -3.01 7.85 28.08
N ASP A 55 -4.23 8.18 28.55
CA ASP A 55 -5.08 7.24 29.26
C ASP A 55 -5.51 6.13 28.29
N PHE A 56 -5.49 4.87 28.72
CA PHE A 56 -5.90 3.75 27.90
C PHE A 56 -6.97 2.88 28.56
N ASP A 57 -7.87 2.35 27.72
CA ASP A 57 -8.83 1.31 28.05
C ASP A 57 -8.71 0.19 27.00
N GLY A 58 -8.14 -0.96 27.38
CA GLY A 58 -7.95 -2.13 26.51
C GLY A 58 -6.74 -2.12 25.57
N ILE A 59 -6.26 -0.97 25.09
CA ILE A 59 -5.11 -0.87 24.15
C ILE A 59 -4.08 0.14 24.67
N GLY A 60 -2.88 -0.33 25.04
CA GLY A 60 -1.79 0.52 25.52
C GLY A 60 -0.75 0.83 24.45
N LEU A 61 -0.29 2.08 24.39
CA LEU A 61 0.85 2.49 23.57
C LEU A 61 2.17 2.16 24.29
N LEU A 62 3.04 1.36 23.68
CA LEU A 62 4.33 0.95 24.26
C LEU A 62 5.52 1.75 23.72
N ALA A 63 5.43 2.25 22.49
CA ALA A 63 6.41 3.14 21.89
C ALA A 63 5.84 3.94 20.73
N ASN A 64 6.45 5.09 20.45
CA ASN A 64 6.18 5.94 19.29
C ASN A 64 7.52 6.38 18.69
N LEU A 65 7.88 5.84 17.52
CA LEU A 65 9.04 6.28 16.75
C LEU A 65 8.63 7.41 15.80
N THR A 66 9.36 8.52 15.81
CA THR A 66 9.06 9.69 14.98
C THR A 66 9.80 9.65 13.64
N MET A 67 9.30 10.39 12.65
CA MET A 67 9.98 10.50 11.34
C MET A 67 11.43 10.99 11.44
N PRO A 68 11.78 11.96 12.33
CA PRO A 68 13.18 12.28 12.59
C PRO A 68 14.08 11.11 12.99
N GLU A 69 13.54 10.04 13.58
CA GLU A 69 14.31 8.84 13.90
C GLU A 69 14.32 7.82 12.74
N LEU A 70 13.23 7.72 11.99
CA LEU A 70 13.11 6.77 10.87
C LEU A 70 13.82 7.26 9.61
N ASP A 71 13.54 8.50 9.19
CA ASP A 71 14.06 9.16 7.99
C ASP A 71 13.89 10.70 8.12
N PRO A 72 14.93 11.43 8.58
CA PRO A 72 14.82 12.84 8.94
C PRO A 72 14.29 13.75 7.82
N GLY A 73 13.20 14.48 8.12
CA GLY A 73 12.59 15.44 7.20
C GLY A 73 11.82 14.80 6.04
N GLN A 74 11.55 13.49 6.12
CA GLN A 74 10.76 12.74 5.14
C GLN A 74 9.42 12.28 5.74
N GLU A 75 8.59 11.69 4.89
CA GLU A 75 7.29 11.13 5.26
C GLU A 75 7.35 9.59 5.24
N GLY A 76 6.47 8.95 6.00
CA GLY A 76 6.26 7.50 5.96
C GLY A 76 5.31 7.11 4.84
N ALA A 77 5.49 5.91 4.28
CA ALA A 77 4.73 5.43 3.13
C ALA A 77 3.95 4.15 3.45
N ASP A 78 4.66 3.05 3.71
CA ASP A 78 4.11 1.73 4.00
C ASP A 78 4.86 1.05 5.16
N CYS A 79 4.25 0.04 5.77
CA CYS A 79 4.84 -0.75 6.84
C CYS A 79 4.60 -2.25 6.63
N TRP A 80 5.62 -3.05 6.90
CA TRP A 80 5.51 -4.51 6.83
C TRP A 80 6.20 -5.19 8.01
N GLY A 81 5.60 -6.29 8.49
CA GLY A 81 6.14 -7.09 9.58
C GLY A 81 7.08 -8.20 9.08
N TYR A 82 8.13 -8.47 9.85
CA TYR A 82 8.99 -9.64 9.63
C TYR A 82 9.35 -10.30 10.95
N VAL A 83 9.22 -11.62 11.00
CA VAL A 83 9.73 -12.44 12.10
C VAL A 83 10.94 -13.20 11.59
N SER A 84 12.11 -12.96 12.17
CA SER A 84 13.32 -13.69 11.78
C SER A 84 13.24 -15.16 12.23
N PRO A 85 14.07 -16.05 11.65
CA PRO A 85 14.10 -17.46 12.06
C PRO A 85 14.41 -17.69 13.54
N SER A 86 14.99 -16.71 14.24
CA SER A 86 15.24 -16.80 15.69
C SER A 86 14.03 -16.40 16.54
N GLY A 87 12.97 -15.88 15.92
CA GLY A 87 11.77 -15.37 16.60
C GLY A 87 11.84 -13.89 16.96
N ARG A 88 12.84 -13.13 16.50
CA ARG A 88 12.88 -11.68 16.66
C ARG A 88 11.96 -11.00 15.66
N GLU A 89 11.30 -9.94 16.10
CA GLU A 89 10.28 -9.24 15.31
C GLU A 89 10.81 -7.89 14.83
N TYR A 90 10.47 -7.53 13.59
CA TYR A 90 10.91 -6.32 12.93
C TYR A 90 9.76 -5.64 12.21
N ALA A 91 9.72 -4.31 12.29
CA ALA A 91 8.95 -3.46 11.39
C ALA A 91 9.86 -2.92 10.29
N LEU A 92 9.44 -3.09 9.05
CA LEU A 92 10.10 -2.56 7.86
C LEU A 92 9.26 -1.37 7.39
N MET A 93 9.79 -0.17 7.61
CA MET A 93 9.08 1.09 7.37
C MET A 93 9.61 1.72 6.09
N THR A 94 8.81 1.80 5.05
CA THR A 94 9.19 2.56 3.86
C THR A 94 8.91 4.05 4.08
N THR A 95 9.78 4.89 3.55
CA THR A 95 9.76 6.35 3.73
C THR A 95 10.03 7.04 2.40
N THR A 96 9.85 8.36 2.31
CA THR A 96 10.17 9.08 1.07
C THR A 96 11.59 8.78 0.58
N GLY A 97 12.58 8.76 1.47
CA GLY A 97 13.97 8.53 1.12
C GLY A 97 14.37 7.06 0.88
N GLY A 98 13.64 6.09 1.43
CA GLY A 98 14.13 4.72 1.47
C GLY A 98 13.33 3.78 2.37
N THR A 99 14.03 2.97 3.16
CA THR A 99 13.41 1.99 4.08
C THR A 99 14.21 1.84 5.36
N SER A 100 13.55 2.07 6.49
CA SER A 100 14.08 1.89 7.83
C SER A 100 13.70 0.51 8.36
N PHE A 101 14.68 -0.18 8.94
CA PHE A 101 14.50 -1.49 9.54
C PHE A 101 14.53 -1.31 11.05
N VAL A 102 13.42 -1.65 11.71
CA VAL A 102 13.21 -1.40 13.14
C VAL A 102 13.06 -2.73 13.84
N GLU A 103 13.93 -3.05 14.80
CA GLU A 103 13.69 -4.16 15.71
C GLU A 103 12.58 -3.79 16.69
N ILE A 104 11.57 -4.65 16.80
CA ILE A 104 10.42 -4.48 17.69
C ILE A 104 10.20 -5.68 18.64
N THR A 105 11.14 -6.63 18.72
CA THR A 105 11.06 -7.78 19.64
C THR A 105 10.75 -7.38 21.09
N ASN A 106 11.33 -6.25 21.53
CA ASN A 106 10.84 -5.55 22.71
C ASN A 106 9.99 -4.34 22.27
N PRO A 107 8.65 -4.43 22.32
CA PRO A 107 7.79 -3.34 21.87
C PRO A 107 7.85 -2.10 22.78
N GLY A 108 8.38 -2.23 24.01
CA GLY A 108 8.64 -1.10 24.90
C GLY A 108 9.95 -0.36 24.62
N ASN A 109 10.81 -0.91 23.75
CA ASN A 109 12.08 -0.32 23.36
C ASN A 109 12.47 -0.63 21.90
N PRO A 110 11.65 -0.28 20.90
CA PRO A 110 11.98 -0.54 19.50
C PRO A 110 13.21 0.26 19.06
N GLN A 111 14.04 -0.32 18.20
CA GLN A 111 15.32 0.27 17.76
C GLN A 111 15.42 0.31 16.24
N VAL A 112 15.71 1.47 15.65
CA VAL A 112 16.11 1.54 14.24
C VAL A 112 17.50 0.94 14.11
N ILE A 113 17.61 -0.20 13.43
CA ILE A 113 18.87 -0.95 13.31
C ILE A 113 19.62 -0.64 12.02
N GLN A 114 18.92 -0.25 10.95
CA GLN A 114 19.53 0.05 9.66
C GLN A 114 18.57 0.85 8.76
N TYR A 115 19.15 1.56 7.79
CA TYR A 115 18.42 2.24 6.74
C TYR A 115 19.00 1.89 5.36
N ILE A 116 18.15 1.69 4.37
CA ILE A 116 18.54 1.48 2.96
C ILE A 116 17.94 2.59 2.10
N ASP A 117 18.80 3.35 1.41
CA ASP A 117 18.38 4.40 0.48
C ASP A 117 17.57 3.82 -0.69
N GLY A 118 16.60 4.59 -1.18
CA GLY A 118 15.84 4.29 -2.38
C GLY A 118 15.60 5.55 -3.25
N PRO A 119 14.93 5.40 -4.40
CA PRO A 119 14.58 6.55 -5.26
C PRO A 119 13.60 7.49 -4.55
N ASN A 120 13.92 8.75 -4.30
CA ASN A 120 13.08 9.66 -3.50
C ASN A 120 11.62 9.72 -4.02
N CYS A 121 10.69 9.14 -3.25
CA CYS A 121 9.29 8.94 -3.63
C CYS A 121 8.44 8.65 -2.41
N LEU A 122 7.32 9.35 -2.26
CA LEU A 122 6.37 9.08 -1.17
C LEU A 122 5.68 7.72 -1.35
N TRP A 123 5.32 7.33 -2.57
CA TRP A 123 4.63 6.06 -2.80
C TRP A 123 5.62 4.91 -2.96
N ARG A 124 5.65 4.05 -1.95
CA ARG A 124 6.47 2.85 -1.86
C ARG A 124 5.69 1.75 -1.19
N ASP A 125 6.07 0.53 -1.51
CA ASP A 125 5.49 -0.65 -0.89
C ASP A 125 6.58 -1.73 -0.79
N ILE A 126 6.43 -2.63 0.18
CA ILE A 126 7.34 -3.70 0.48
C ILE A 126 6.61 -5.01 0.78
N LYS A 127 7.17 -6.13 0.29
CA LYS A 127 6.76 -7.48 0.67
C LYS A 127 7.97 -8.35 1.00
N VAL A 128 7.76 -9.41 1.79
CA VAL A 128 8.82 -10.31 2.28
C VAL A 128 8.56 -11.73 1.82
N PHE A 129 9.58 -12.40 1.29
CA PHE A 129 9.59 -13.84 1.03
C PHE A 129 10.84 -14.48 1.62
N GLY A 130 10.66 -15.42 2.53
CA GLY A 130 11.77 -16.02 3.28
C GLY A 130 12.60 -14.95 4.00
N THR A 131 13.90 -14.91 3.74
CA THR A 131 14.83 -13.92 4.34
C THR A 131 15.15 -12.75 3.41
N TYR A 132 14.24 -12.40 2.50
CA TYR A 132 14.42 -11.29 1.56
C TYR A 132 13.19 -10.41 1.54
N CYS A 133 13.38 -9.10 1.41
CA CYS A 133 12.31 -8.18 1.09
C CYS A 133 12.50 -7.52 -0.28
N TYR A 134 11.37 -7.16 -0.87
CA TYR A 134 11.23 -6.62 -2.21
C TYR A 134 10.53 -5.28 -2.10
N ILE A 135 11.25 -4.20 -2.40
CA ILE A 135 10.78 -2.83 -2.21
C ILE A 135 10.62 -2.19 -3.59
N VAL A 136 9.49 -1.53 -3.80
CA VAL A 136 9.16 -0.84 -5.04
C VAL A 136 8.88 0.64 -4.79
N SER A 137 8.88 1.44 -5.86
CA SER A 137 8.56 2.88 -5.79
C SER A 137 7.86 3.34 -7.06
N ASP A 138 6.89 4.24 -6.88
CA ASP A 138 6.13 4.78 -8.02
C ASP A 138 6.97 5.76 -8.85
N CYS A 139 8.10 6.22 -8.31
CA CYS A 139 9.05 7.10 -8.99
C CYS A 139 10.15 6.33 -9.74
N GLY A 140 10.06 5.00 -9.79
CA GLY A 140 11.02 4.15 -10.49
C GLY A 140 11.95 3.38 -9.55
N GLY A 141 13.07 2.94 -10.11
CA GLY A 141 14.09 2.15 -9.41
C GLY A 141 13.94 0.64 -9.55
N GLY A 142 12.82 0.14 -10.07
CA GLY A 142 12.58 -1.29 -10.21
C GLY A 142 12.23 -1.93 -8.86
N ILE A 143 12.70 -3.16 -8.63
CA ILE A 143 12.55 -3.85 -7.35
C ILE A 143 13.90 -3.85 -6.63
N GLN A 144 14.03 -3.14 -5.52
CA GLN A 144 15.16 -3.30 -4.61
C GLN A 144 14.99 -4.61 -3.85
N VAL A 145 16.01 -5.49 -3.91
CA VAL A 145 16.03 -6.76 -3.20
C VAL A 145 17.01 -6.65 -2.05
N VAL A 146 16.50 -6.72 -0.82
CA VAL A 146 17.31 -6.59 0.40
C VAL A 146 17.32 -7.93 1.14
N SER A 147 18.51 -8.38 1.50
CA SER A 147 18.71 -9.56 2.35
C SER A 147 18.50 -9.22 3.82
N LEU A 148 17.68 -10.01 4.50
CA LEU A 148 17.38 -9.96 5.93
C LEU A 148 18.13 -11.04 6.73
N GLN A 149 19.02 -11.81 6.09
CA GLN A 149 19.69 -12.96 6.72
C GLN A 149 20.46 -12.60 7.99
N ASN A 150 21.03 -11.39 8.06
CA ASN A 150 21.85 -10.91 9.17
C ASN A 150 21.12 -9.87 10.03
N ILE A 151 19.79 -9.73 9.90
CA ILE A 151 19.04 -8.67 10.57
C ILE A 151 19.15 -8.75 12.09
N ASP A 152 19.21 -9.97 12.64
CA ASP A 152 19.45 -10.21 14.07
C ASP A 152 20.83 -9.71 14.54
N SER A 153 21.77 -9.53 13.62
CA SER A 153 23.08 -8.95 13.91
C SER A 153 23.11 -7.43 13.68
N GLY A 154 21.95 -6.81 13.45
CA GLY A 154 21.81 -5.39 13.14
C GLY A 154 22.20 -5.03 11.70
N SER A 155 22.14 -5.98 10.76
CA SER A 155 22.58 -5.75 9.38
C SER A 155 21.58 -6.27 8.36
N VAL A 156 21.17 -5.39 7.45
CA VAL A 156 20.50 -5.73 6.19
C VAL A 156 21.33 -5.22 5.02
N THR A 157 21.17 -5.80 3.84
CA THR A 157 22.00 -5.47 2.68
C THR A 157 21.17 -5.45 1.40
N LEU A 158 21.22 -4.34 0.65
CA LEU A 158 20.74 -4.31 -0.73
C LEU A 158 21.63 -5.23 -1.58
N VAL A 159 21.07 -6.37 -2.00
CA VAL A 159 21.83 -7.40 -2.75
C VAL A 159 21.60 -7.31 -4.25
N ASN A 160 20.51 -6.69 -4.69
CA ASN A 160 20.20 -6.49 -6.10
C ASN A 160 19.16 -5.38 -6.31
N THR A 161 19.09 -4.88 -7.55
CA THR A 161 18.00 -4.02 -8.03
C THR A 161 17.54 -4.50 -9.40
N ILE A 162 16.29 -4.96 -9.50
CA ILE A 162 15.75 -5.58 -10.71
C ILE A 162 15.04 -4.52 -11.54
N THR A 163 15.55 -4.26 -12.73
CA THR A 163 15.03 -3.24 -13.64
C THR A 163 14.44 -3.82 -14.93
N THR A 164 14.35 -5.14 -15.04
CA THR A 164 13.70 -5.85 -16.16
C THR A 164 12.17 -5.85 -15.98
N GLY A 165 11.42 -6.11 -17.06
CA GLY A 165 9.95 -6.16 -17.04
C GLY A 165 9.26 -4.81 -17.29
N GLY A 166 9.81 -4.01 -18.21
CA GLY A 166 9.20 -2.76 -18.67
C GLY A 166 9.64 -1.56 -17.83
N THR A 167 8.70 -0.66 -17.53
CA THR A 167 8.99 0.53 -16.73
C THR A 167 9.54 0.17 -15.34
N SER A 168 10.43 1.01 -14.82
CA SER A 168 10.97 0.87 -13.47
C SER A 168 9.99 1.36 -12.40
N ASN A 169 8.94 2.11 -12.76
CA ASN A 169 7.90 2.60 -11.86
C ASN A 169 6.94 1.49 -11.43
N THR A 170 6.49 1.52 -10.18
CA THR A 170 5.52 0.57 -9.61
C THR A 170 4.84 1.22 -8.43
N HIS A 171 3.52 1.28 -8.48
CA HIS A 171 2.76 1.95 -7.44
C HIS A 171 2.71 1.11 -6.16
N ASN A 172 2.45 -0.20 -6.30
CA ASN A 172 2.33 -1.14 -5.20
C ASN A 172 2.95 -2.51 -5.57
N ILE A 173 3.31 -3.32 -4.58
CA ILE A 173 3.75 -4.70 -4.73
C ILE A 173 2.88 -5.65 -3.90
N ALA A 174 2.24 -6.59 -4.58
CA ALA A 174 1.55 -7.70 -3.96
C ALA A 174 2.42 -8.97 -4.02
N MET A 175 2.18 -9.89 -3.09
CA MET A 175 2.90 -11.17 -3.04
C MET A 175 2.00 -12.26 -2.45
N ASP A 176 2.12 -13.47 -2.99
CA ASP A 176 1.65 -14.67 -2.31
C ASP A 176 2.81 -15.31 -1.52
N PRO A 177 2.75 -15.33 -0.17
CA PRO A 177 3.83 -15.88 0.65
C PRO A 177 3.97 -17.40 0.51
N ASP A 178 2.93 -18.11 0.06
CA ASP A 178 2.95 -19.57 -0.07
C ASP A 178 3.72 -20.02 -1.31
N THR A 179 3.62 -19.25 -2.39
CA THR A 179 4.25 -19.57 -3.69
C THR A 179 5.49 -18.75 -3.99
N GLY A 180 5.66 -17.59 -3.34
CA GLY A 180 6.71 -16.62 -3.68
C GLY A 180 6.42 -15.83 -4.97
N LEU A 181 5.19 -15.88 -5.48
CA LEU A 181 4.78 -15.09 -6.64
C LEU A 181 4.64 -13.62 -6.23
N ILE A 182 5.47 -12.77 -6.82
CA ILE A 182 5.41 -11.31 -6.70
C ILE A 182 4.58 -10.75 -7.85
N ALA A 183 3.73 -9.78 -7.57
CA ALA A 183 3.05 -8.96 -8.56
C ALA A 183 3.37 -7.47 -8.34
N ARG A 184 4.04 -6.83 -9.31
CA ARG A 184 4.13 -5.37 -9.37
C ARG A 184 2.82 -4.81 -9.89
N CYS A 185 2.14 -3.97 -9.11
CA CYS A 185 0.90 -3.29 -9.46
C CYS A 185 1.20 -1.89 -10.02
N GLY A 186 0.59 -1.55 -11.15
CA GLY A 186 0.63 -0.18 -11.65
C GLY A 186 2.02 0.29 -12.11
N GLY A 187 2.32 1.57 -11.87
CA GLY A 187 3.53 2.26 -12.36
C GLY A 187 3.29 3.19 -13.56
N GLY A 188 2.11 3.81 -13.65
CA GLY A 188 1.69 4.71 -14.72
C GLY A 188 1.26 4.01 -16.02
N ASN A 189 0.74 4.78 -16.99
CA ASN A 189 0.36 4.33 -18.34
C ASN A 189 -0.60 3.12 -18.39
N ASN A 190 -1.55 3.05 -17.46
CA ASN A 190 -2.58 2.02 -17.38
C ASN A 190 -2.02 0.59 -17.27
N LEU A 191 -0.87 0.44 -16.61
CA LEU A 191 -0.23 -0.85 -16.38
C LEU A 191 -0.98 -1.67 -15.32
N GLY A 192 -1.20 -2.95 -15.61
CA GLY A 192 -1.76 -3.92 -14.68
C GLY A 192 -0.69 -4.57 -13.81
N LEU A 193 -0.70 -5.91 -13.80
CA LEU A 193 0.21 -6.73 -13.01
C LEU A 193 1.41 -7.21 -13.83
N ARG A 194 2.60 -7.22 -13.23
CA ARG A 194 3.81 -7.86 -13.78
C ARG A 194 4.37 -8.84 -12.76
N PHE A 195 4.48 -10.10 -13.14
CA PHE A 195 4.73 -11.20 -12.22
C PHE A 195 6.20 -11.63 -12.19
N TYR A 196 6.74 -11.84 -10.98
CA TYR A 196 8.11 -12.31 -10.76
C TYR A 196 8.11 -13.49 -9.78
N ASP A 197 9.03 -14.43 -9.94
CA ASP A 197 9.08 -15.65 -9.13
C ASP A 197 10.23 -15.62 -8.11
N ALA A 198 9.91 -15.31 -6.85
CA ALA A 198 10.91 -15.27 -5.79
C ALA A 198 11.35 -16.67 -5.32
N ALA A 199 10.54 -17.69 -5.52
CA ALA A 199 10.89 -19.07 -5.19
C ALA A 199 11.95 -19.64 -6.15
N ALA A 200 11.91 -19.24 -7.44
CA ALA A 200 12.92 -19.63 -8.42
C ALA A 200 14.30 -19.02 -8.13
N ASN A 201 14.35 -17.74 -7.74
CA ASN A 201 15.57 -17.07 -7.33
C ASN A 201 15.25 -15.85 -6.45
N PRO A 202 15.47 -15.87 -5.13
CA PRO A 202 15.04 -14.78 -4.28
C PRO A 202 15.90 -13.51 -4.42
N VAL A 203 17.14 -13.62 -4.92
CA VAL A 203 18.05 -12.47 -5.14
C VAL A 203 17.79 -11.79 -6.48
N SER A 204 17.34 -12.55 -7.48
CA SER A 204 16.99 -12.05 -8.80
C SER A 204 15.76 -12.78 -9.37
N PRO A 205 14.56 -12.58 -8.80
CA PRO A 205 13.33 -13.18 -9.31
C PRO A 205 13.16 -12.95 -10.82
N PRO A 206 13.02 -14.01 -11.65
CA PRO A 206 12.76 -13.83 -13.07
C PRO A 206 11.34 -13.30 -13.28
N LEU A 207 11.15 -12.47 -14.32
CA LEU A 207 9.83 -12.11 -14.82
C LEU A 207 9.18 -13.36 -15.44
N VAL A 208 7.99 -13.74 -14.99
CA VAL A 208 7.28 -14.96 -15.39
C VAL A 208 5.97 -14.70 -16.14
N GLY A 209 5.54 -13.44 -16.22
CA GLY A 209 4.43 -13.01 -17.08
C GLY A 209 3.81 -11.69 -16.66
N ASP A 210 2.67 -11.35 -17.24
CA ASP A 210 1.94 -10.12 -16.94
C ASP A 210 0.43 -10.28 -17.18
N TRP A 211 -0.35 -9.38 -16.58
CA TRP A 211 -1.78 -9.22 -16.84
C TRP A 211 -2.09 -7.73 -16.92
N THR A 212 -2.25 -7.21 -18.14
CA THR A 212 -2.33 -5.75 -18.39
C THR A 212 -3.59 -5.23 -19.10
N PRO A 213 -4.79 -5.86 -19.00
CA PRO A 213 -5.99 -5.31 -19.64
C PRO A 213 -6.51 -4.03 -18.95
N ILE A 214 -6.14 -3.79 -17.69
CA ILE A 214 -6.46 -2.59 -16.91
C ILE A 214 -5.29 -2.12 -16.07
N TYR A 215 -5.40 -0.90 -15.56
CA TYR A 215 -4.60 -0.47 -14.43
C TYR A 215 -4.99 -1.23 -13.18
N VAL A 216 -4.00 -1.70 -12.43
CA VAL A 216 -4.19 -2.28 -11.10
C VAL A 216 -3.42 -1.41 -10.10
N HIS A 217 -4.15 -0.81 -9.17
CA HIS A 217 -3.62 0.05 -8.14
C HIS A 217 -2.95 -0.77 -7.04
N ASP A 218 -3.70 -1.75 -6.53
CA ASP A 218 -3.30 -2.70 -5.51
C ASP A 218 -3.95 -4.06 -5.79
N ALA A 219 -3.38 -5.12 -5.22
CA ALA A 219 -3.93 -6.45 -5.31
C ALA A 219 -3.61 -7.28 -4.06
N GLN A 220 -4.46 -8.26 -3.78
CA GLN A 220 -4.11 -9.35 -2.87
C GLN A 220 -4.02 -10.65 -3.67
N LEU A 221 -2.91 -11.36 -3.53
CA LEU A 221 -2.77 -12.72 -4.06
C LEU A 221 -3.08 -13.72 -2.95
N ARG A 222 -3.77 -14.80 -3.30
CA ARG A 222 -4.05 -15.90 -2.39
C ARG A 222 -4.04 -17.23 -3.12
N THR A 223 -3.28 -18.19 -2.58
CA THR A 223 -3.42 -19.60 -2.92
C THR A 223 -4.47 -20.26 -2.05
N PHE A 224 -5.35 -21.06 -2.66
CA PHE A 224 -6.43 -21.74 -1.95
C PHE A 224 -6.04 -23.19 -1.68
N ASP A 225 -6.16 -23.64 -0.42
CA ASP A 225 -5.90 -25.04 -0.04
C ASP A 225 -7.08 -25.97 -0.29
N THR A 226 -8.30 -25.42 -0.28
CA THR A 226 -9.54 -26.19 -0.34
C THR A 226 -10.58 -25.51 -1.24
N GLY A 227 -11.67 -26.22 -1.52
CA GLY A 227 -12.76 -25.72 -2.36
C GLY A 227 -12.49 -25.86 -3.86
N PRO A 228 -13.34 -25.27 -4.72
CA PRO A 228 -13.27 -25.40 -6.18
C PRO A 228 -11.97 -24.87 -6.80
N PHE A 229 -11.32 -23.93 -6.11
CA PHE A 229 -10.05 -23.31 -6.52
C PHE A 229 -8.84 -23.88 -5.77
N ALA A 230 -8.97 -25.04 -5.10
CA ALA A 230 -7.85 -25.68 -4.41
C ALA A 230 -6.63 -25.86 -5.34
N GLY A 231 -5.45 -25.47 -4.86
CA GLY A 231 -4.18 -25.47 -5.59
C GLY A 231 -4.03 -24.35 -6.61
N GLN A 232 -4.96 -23.39 -6.66
CA GLN A 232 -4.91 -22.24 -7.56
C GLN A 232 -4.59 -20.97 -6.79
N THR A 233 -3.84 -20.08 -7.43
CA THR A 233 -3.54 -18.73 -6.93
C THR A 233 -4.44 -17.73 -7.65
N LEU A 234 -5.23 -16.98 -6.89
CA LEU A 234 -6.07 -15.89 -7.40
C LEU A 234 -5.49 -14.55 -6.98
N ALA A 235 -5.57 -13.56 -7.86
CA ALA A 235 -5.30 -12.16 -7.59
C ALA A 235 -6.62 -11.38 -7.56
N TYR A 236 -6.89 -10.72 -6.43
CA TYR A 236 -8.01 -9.80 -6.24
C TYR A 236 -7.50 -8.39 -6.48
N CYS A 237 -7.80 -7.83 -7.65
CA CYS A 237 -7.22 -6.59 -8.15
C CYS A 237 -8.17 -5.41 -7.94
N CYS A 238 -7.69 -4.39 -7.24
CA CYS A 238 -8.33 -3.08 -7.14
C CYS A 238 -7.83 -2.22 -8.31
N GLY A 239 -8.72 -1.81 -9.22
CA GLY A 239 -8.27 -1.10 -10.41
C GLY A 239 -9.37 -0.57 -11.32
N GLY A 240 -8.98 -0.26 -12.56
CA GLY A 240 -9.85 0.36 -13.56
C GLY A 240 -9.12 0.71 -14.85
N THR A 241 -9.85 1.26 -15.82
CA THR A 241 -9.28 1.88 -17.01
C THR A 241 -8.86 3.32 -16.74
N GLY A 242 -8.08 3.92 -17.66
CA GLY A 242 -7.67 5.32 -17.55
C GLY A 242 -6.85 5.62 -16.29
N ASN A 243 -5.89 4.75 -15.95
CA ASN A 243 -5.13 4.78 -14.69
C ASN A 243 -5.98 4.57 -13.43
N GLY A 244 -7.11 3.87 -13.51
CA GLY A 244 -7.92 3.47 -12.34
C GLY A 244 -9.19 4.28 -12.12
N SER A 245 -9.28 5.50 -12.67
CA SER A 245 -10.44 6.39 -12.50
C SER A 245 -11.60 6.12 -13.46
N GLY A 246 -11.39 5.29 -14.48
CA GLY A 246 -12.43 4.88 -15.42
C GLY A 246 -12.87 3.44 -15.18
N SER A 247 -14.16 3.14 -15.27
CA SER A 247 -14.69 1.76 -15.10
C SER A 247 -14.08 1.06 -13.88
N THR A 248 -14.03 1.79 -12.76
CA THR A 248 -13.43 1.39 -11.49
C THR A 248 -14.12 0.17 -10.91
N ARG A 249 -13.34 -0.81 -10.44
CA ARG A 249 -13.86 -2.14 -10.08
C ARG A 249 -12.91 -2.98 -9.24
N LEU A 250 -13.46 -4.07 -8.71
CA LEU A 250 -12.73 -5.27 -8.30
C LEU A 250 -12.66 -6.24 -9.49
N ALA A 251 -11.49 -6.76 -9.81
CA ALA A 251 -11.32 -7.84 -10.79
C ALA A 251 -10.65 -9.05 -10.12
N VAL A 252 -11.15 -10.25 -10.37
CA VAL A 252 -10.59 -11.50 -9.84
C VAL A 252 -9.93 -12.27 -10.97
N VAL A 253 -8.62 -12.50 -10.86
CA VAL A 253 -7.79 -13.09 -11.90
C VAL A 253 -7.13 -14.35 -11.37
N ASN A 254 -7.28 -15.46 -12.09
CA ASN A 254 -6.49 -16.65 -11.84
C ASN A 254 -5.08 -16.46 -12.37
N VAL A 255 -4.11 -16.49 -11.46
CA VAL A 255 -2.68 -16.27 -11.74
C VAL A 255 -1.83 -17.51 -11.48
N THR A 256 -2.46 -18.68 -11.31
CA THR A 256 -1.77 -19.97 -11.10
C THR A 256 -0.71 -20.23 -12.17
N ASN A 257 -1.01 -19.86 -13.42
CA ASN A 257 0.00 -19.76 -14.48
C ASN A 257 0.22 -18.28 -14.82
N PRO A 258 1.24 -17.62 -14.25
CA PRO A 258 1.45 -16.18 -14.43
C PRO A 258 1.82 -15.79 -15.87
N SER A 259 2.24 -16.74 -16.70
CA SER A 259 2.49 -16.53 -18.13
C SER A 259 1.22 -16.50 -18.99
N SER A 260 0.08 -16.95 -18.44
CA SER A 260 -1.22 -16.93 -19.09
C SER A 260 -2.35 -16.71 -18.07
N PRO A 261 -2.41 -15.53 -17.41
CA PRO A 261 -3.44 -15.26 -16.42
C PRO A 261 -4.84 -15.22 -17.03
N VAL A 262 -5.85 -15.64 -16.26
CA VAL A 262 -7.24 -15.75 -16.73
C VAL A 262 -8.14 -14.90 -15.84
N LEU A 263 -8.80 -13.89 -16.41
CA LEU A 263 -9.85 -13.15 -15.71
C LEU A 263 -11.02 -14.10 -15.42
N LEU A 264 -11.42 -14.21 -14.15
CA LEU A 264 -12.54 -15.04 -13.71
C LEU A 264 -13.84 -14.22 -13.65
N GLY A 265 -13.80 -13.07 -12.99
CA GLY A 265 -14.97 -12.22 -12.77
C GLY A 265 -14.58 -10.79 -12.41
N GLU A 266 -15.54 -9.87 -12.51
CA GLU A 266 -15.37 -8.46 -12.15
C GLU A 266 -16.64 -7.94 -11.47
N ALA A 267 -16.47 -7.07 -10.49
CA ALA A 267 -17.56 -6.44 -9.76
C ALA A 267 -17.39 -4.92 -9.70
N TYR A 268 -18.51 -4.21 -9.92
CA TYR A 268 -18.58 -2.75 -9.88
C TYR A 268 -19.45 -2.31 -8.71
N TYR A 269 -19.26 -1.08 -8.24
CA TYR A 269 -19.99 -0.54 -7.09
C TYR A 269 -20.47 0.89 -7.34
N PRO A 270 -21.64 1.28 -6.79
CA PRO A 270 -22.20 2.61 -7.02
C PRO A 270 -21.29 3.72 -6.51
N GLY A 271 -21.10 4.75 -7.33
CA GLY A 271 -20.31 5.93 -6.96
C GLY A 271 -18.79 5.69 -6.94
N SER A 272 -18.31 4.55 -7.43
CA SER A 272 -16.88 4.25 -7.57
C SER A 272 -16.13 5.37 -8.28
N ALA A 273 -14.99 5.76 -7.73
CA ALA A 273 -14.11 6.79 -8.27
C ALA A 273 -12.68 6.28 -8.47
N TYR A 274 -12.14 5.52 -7.51
CA TYR A 274 -10.80 4.97 -7.56
C TYR A 274 -10.61 3.79 -6.59
N CYS A 275 -10.77 2.57 -7.09
CA CYS A 275 -10.63 1.33 -6.32
C CYS A 275 -9.17 1.18 -5.89
N HIS A 276 -8.90 1.44 -4.62
CA HIS A 276 -7.55 1.76 -4.16
C HIS A 276 -6.87 0.53 -3.56
N GLN A 277 -7.49 -0.08 -2.55
CA GLN A 277 -6.97 -1.25 -1.84
C GLN A 277 -8.10 -2.13 -1.34
N GLY A 278 -7.77 -3.38 -1.00
CA GLY A 278 -8.72 -4.26 -0.36
C GLY A 278 -8.11 -5.50 0.29
N TRP A 279 -8.95 -6.24 0.99
CA TRP A 279 -8.56 -7.43 1.74
C TRP A 279 -9.64 -8.49 1.70
N LEU A 280 -9.24 -9.72 1.43
CA LEU A 280 -10.07 -10.91 1.44
C LEU A 280 -10.18 -11.45 2.86
N SER A 281 -11.40 -11.80 3.25
CA SER A 281 -11.68 -12.48 4.52
C SER A 281 -10.97 -13.83 4.59
N GLU A 282 -10.70 -14.29 5.82
CA GLU A 282 -10.02 -15.56 6.05
C GLU A 282 -10.75 -16.76 5.44
N ASP A 283 -12.09 -16.73 5.44
CA ASP A 283 -12.94 -17.76 4.83
C ASP A 283 -13.01 -17.67 3.29
N GLY A 284 -12.42 -16.64 2.68
CA GLY A 284 -12.34 -16.47 1.23
C GLY A 284 -13.62 -16.00 0.55
N ASN A 285 -14.65 -15.62 1.31
CA ASN A 285 -15.98 -15.32 0.77
C ASN A 285 -16.28 -13.83 0.65
N THR A 286 -15.51 -12.96 1.31
CA THR A 286 -15.81 -11.53 1.37
C THR A 286 -14.56 -10.71 1.07
N PHE A 287 -14.68 -9.75 0.16
CA PHE A 287 -13.60 -8.82 -0.13
C PHE A 287 -14.00 -7.40 0.30
N TYR A 288 -13.19 -6.81 1.16
CA TYR A 288 -13.36 -5.46 1.67
C TYR A 288 -12.55 -4.49 0.83
N VAL A 289 -13.17 -3.46 0.28
CA VAL A 289 -12.54 -2.48 -0.60
C VAL A 289 -12.67 -1.09 0.00
N ASN A 290 -11.64 -0.27 -0.13
CA ASN A 290 -11.76 1.16 0.03
C ASN A 290 -11.45 1.87 -1.29
N ASP A 291 -12.12 2.99 -1.50
CA ASP A 291 -11.99 3.84 -2.67
C ASP A 291 -11.36 5.17 -2.25
N GLU A 292 -10.26 5.55 -2.89
CA GLU A 292 -9.44 6.71 -2.50
C GLU A 292 -10.14 8.05 -2.76
N LEU A 293 -10.96 8.11 -3.81
CA LEU A 293 -11.56 9.36 -4.29
C LEU A 293 -13.08 9.41 -4.10
N TYR A 294 -13.62 8.46 -3.32
CA TYR A 294 -15.03 8.42 -3.02
C TYR A 294 -15.48 9.66 -2.22
N SER A 295 -16.57 10.27 -2.67
CA SER A 295 -17.07 11.56 -2.14
C SER A 295 -18.20 11.43 -1.11
N GLY A 296 -18.64 10.19 -0.81
CA GLY A 296 -19.60 9.92 0.27
C GLY A 296 -18.95 9.88 1.65
N GLN A 297 -19.70 9.45 2.66
CA GLN A 297 -19.11 9.10 3.96
C GLN A 297 -18.11 7.96 3.74
N SER A 298 -16.94 8.01 4.39
CA SER A 298 -15.93 6.96 4.25
C SER A 298 -16.53 5.59 4.58
N SER A 299 -16.69 4.78 3.53
CA SER A 299 -17.28 3.45 3.61
C SER A 299 -16.27 2.42 3.12
N THR A 300 -16.17 1.31 3.85
CA THR A 300 -15.62 0.07 3.29
C THR A 300 -16.71 -0.57 2.47
N PHE A 301 -16.46 -0.72 1.16
CA PHE A 301 -17.33 -1.44 0.25
C PHE A 301 -17.11 -2.93 0.42
N ILE A 302 -18.18 -3.70 0.49
CA ILE A 302 -18.15 -5.13 0.75
C ILE A 302 -18.59 -5.86 -0.52
N PHE A 303 -17.78 -6.82 -0.95
CA PHE A 303 -18.09 -7.71 -2.06
C PHE A 303 -18.24 -9.14 -1.56
N ASP A 304 -19.26 -9.83 -2.05
CA ASP A 304 -19.31 -11.29 -2.00
C ASP A 304 -18.43 -11.83 -3.14
N VAL A 305 -17.46 -12.65 -2.76
CA VAL A 305 -16.51 -13.31 -3.66
C VAL A 305 -16.44 -14.82 -3.39
N SER A 306 -17.47 -15.38 -2.73
CA SER A 306 -17.60 -16.82 -2.49
C SER A 306 -17.62 -17.64 -3.78
N ASP A 307 -18.10 -17.04 -4.87
CA ASP A 307 -17.80 -17.45 -6.24
C ASP A 307 -16.91 -16.41 -6.94
N PRO A 308 -15.58 -16.64 -7.04
CA PRO A 308 -14.65 -15.75 -7.72
C PRO A 308 -14.95 -15.50 -9.21
N THR A 309 -15.83 -16.30 -9.84
CA THR A 309 -16.26 -16.10 -11.24
C THR A 309 -17.44 -15.14 -11.37
N ASP A 310 -18.15 -14.86 -10.29
CA ASP A 310 -19.29 -13.94 -10.23
C ASP A 310 -19.23 -13.06 -8.95
N PRO A 311 -18.15 -12.29 -8.76
CA PRO A 311 -18.05 -11.41 -7.61
C PRO A 311 -19.15 -10.35 -7.67
N SER A 312 -19.74 -10.00 -6.52
CA SER A 312 -20.87 -9.07 -6.49
C SER A 312 -20.79 -8.08 -5.34
N PHE A 313 -21.22 -6.85 -5.58
CA PHE A 313 -21.28 -5.80 -4.57
C PHE A 313 -22.43 -6.04 -3.59
N VAL A 314 -22.16 -5.89 -2.29
CA VAL A 314 -23.13 -6.07 -1.20
C VAL A 314 -23.58 -4.74 -0.61
N THR A 315 -22.64 -3.95 -0.07
CA THR A 315 -22.91 -2.65 0.57
C THR A 315 -21.69 -1.75 0.65
#